data_AF-A0A9P9Z2I0-F1
#
_entry.id   AF-A0A9P9Z2I0-F1
#
_cell.length_a   1.000
_cell.length_b   1.000
_cell.length_c   1.000
_cell.angle_alpha   90.00
_cell.angle_beta   90.00
_cell.angle_gamma   90.00
#
_symmetry.space_group_name_H-M   'P 1'
#
loop_
_entity.id
_entity.type
_entity.pdbx_description
1 polymer ?
#
loop_
_entity_poly.entity_id
_entity_poly.type
_entity_poly.pdbx_seq_one_letter_code
_entity_poly.pdbx_strand_id
1 'polypeptide(L)'
;MVKKGGLNVGAVLILPEGFELAPTDRISPELKEKIGNLSFQSYRPNKKNILVIGPVPGQKYSEIVFPILSPDPSTKKDIHFLKYPIYVGGNRGRGQIYPDGSKSNNTVYNATSAGIVSKIVRKEKGGYEITTVDASDGRQSVDIIPPGPELLVSEGESIKLTINK
;
A
#
# COMPACT_ATOMS: atom_id res chain seq x y z
N MET A 1 0.53 20.29 10.43
CA MET A 1 1.35 19.21 11.05
C MET A 1 0.67 17.87 10.80
N VAL A 2 1.30 16.94 10.08
CA VAL A 2 0.75 15.58 9.91
C VAL A 2 0.93 14.81 11.21
N LYS A 3 -0.17 14.30 11.77
CA LYS A 3 -0.13 13.50 13.00
C LYS A 3 0.31 12.07 12.68
N LYS A 4 1.21 11.51 13.49
CA LYS A 4 1.50 10.07 13.44
C LYS A 4 0.22 9.31 13.83
N GLY A 5 -0.22 8.41 12.96
CA GLY A 5 -1.43 7.60 13.14
C GLY A 5 -1.11 6.12 13.21
N GLY A 6 -2.08 5.32 13.65
CA GLY A 6 -2.01 3.86 13.59
C GLY A 6 -1.94 3.34 12.16
N LEU A 7 -1.55 2.07 12.01
CA LEU A 7 -1.46 1.42 10.71
C LEU A 7 -2.71 0.59 10.43
N ASN A 8 -3.19 0.66 9.20
CA ASN A 8 -4.18 -0.27 8.67
C ASN A 8 -3.50 -1.40 7.93
N VAL A 9 -4.20 -2.52 7.81
CA VAL A 9 -3.79 -3.71 7.06
C VAL A 9 -4.82 -4.07 6.01
N GLY A 10 -4.37 -4.81 5.00
CA GLY A 10 -5.23 -5.44 4.00
C GLY A 10 -4.51 -6.63 3.39
N ALA A 11 -5.26 -7.49 2.72
CA ALA A 11 -4.71 -8.67 2.07
C ALA A 11 -5.49 -9.04 0.81
N VAL A 12 -4.80 -9.73 -0.09
CA VAL A 12 -5.36 -10.46 -1.22
C VAL A 12 -4.98 -11.94 -1.08
N LEU A 13 -5.95 -12.81 -1.26
CA LEU A 13 -5.80 -14.25 -1.26
C LEU A 13 -6.21 -14.79 -2.62
N ILE A 14 -5.29 -15.46 -3.31
CA ILE A 14 -5.50 -16.05 -4.63
C ILE A 14 -5.60 -17.56 -4.45
N LEU A 15 -6.80 -18.08 -4.70
CA LEU A 15 -7.12 -19.49 -4.59
C LEU A 15 -7.18 -20.14 -5.97
N PRO A 16 -7.04 -21.47 -6.05
CA PRO A 16 -7.28 -22.22 -7.28
C PRO A 16 -8.72 -22.02 -7.77
N GLU A 17 -8.93 -22.23 -9.06
CA GLU A 17 -10.27 -22.15 -9.65
C GLU A 17 -11.23 -23.12 -8.94
N GLY A 18 -12.48 -22.67 -8.76
CA GLY A 18 -13.53 -23.41 -8.08
C GLY A 18 -13.58 -23.29 -6.55
N PHE A 19 -12.49 -22.87 -5.91
CA PHE A 19 -12.52 -22.43 -4.50
C PHE A 19 -13.19 -21.06 -4.40
N GLU A 20 -13.96 -20.84 -3.34
CA GLU A 20 -14.65 -19.57 -3.12
C GLU A 20 -14.83 -19.27 -1.63
N LEU A 21 -15.29 -18.06 -1.30
CA LEU A 21 -15.67 -17.70 0.06
C LEU A 21 -16.84 -18.58 0.51
N ALA A 22 -16.76 -19.16 1.70
CA ALA A 22 -17.83 -19.97 2.24
C ALA A 22 -19.09 -19.14 2.48
N PRO A 23 -20.28 -19.65 2.10
CA PRO A 23 -21.54 -18.98 2.40
C PRO A 23 -21.81 -19.00 3.92
N THR A 24 -22.59 -18.02 4.40
CA THR A 24 -22.73 -17.72 5.83
C THR A 24 -23.37 -18.84 6.66
N ASP A 25 -24.15 -19.70 6.02
CA ASP A 25 -24.78 -20.90 6.59
C ASP A 25 -23.79 -22.05 6.80
N ARG A 26 -22.66 -22.05 6.07
CA ARG A 26 -21.59 -23.07 6.16
C ARG A 26 -20.48 -22.71 7.13
N ILE A 27 -20.51 -21.50 7.72
CA ILE A 27 -19.50 -21.05 8.69
C ILE A 27 -19.98 -21.39 10.11
N SER A 28 -19.19 -22.18 10.83
CA SER A 28 -19.47 -22.55 12.22
C SER A 28 -19.48 -21.31 13.15
N PRO A 29 -20.19 -21.35 14.28
CA PRO A 29 -20.20 -20.24 15.24
C PRO A 29 -18.80 -19.85 15.73
N GLU A 30 -17.93 -20.83 15.99
CA GLU A 30 -16.54 -20.61 16.40
C GLU A 30 -15.73 -19.86 15.34
N LEU A 31 -15.89 -20.23 14.05
CA LEU A 31 -15.22 -19.52 12.96
C LEU A 31 -15.79 -18.12 12.76
N LYS A 32 -17.11 -17.93 12.93
CA LYS A 32 -17.73 -16.59 12.87
C LYS A 32 -17.14 -15.64 13.91
N GLU A 33 -16.89 -16.12 15.13
CA GLU A 33 -16.25 -15.33 16.17
C GLU A 33 -14.82 -14.91 15.79
N LYS A 34 -14.03 -15.85 15.25
CA LYS A 34 -12.65 -15.58 14.78
C LYS A 34 -12.59 -14.61 13.60
N ILE A 35 -13.55 -14.68 12.68
CA ILE A 35 -13.68 -13.73 11.56
C ILE A 35 -14.07 -12.34 12.07
N GLY A 36 -14.89 -12.29 13.12
CA GLY A 36 -15.44 -11.05 13.67
C GLY A 36 -16.26 -10.29 12.63
N ASN A 37 -16.04 -8.98 12.55
CA ASN A 37 -16.80 -8.09 11.64
C ASN A 37 -16.06 -7.83 10.32
N LEU A 38 -15.20 -8.76 9.89
CA LEU A 38 -14.50 -8.65 8.62
C LEU A 38 -15.43 -9.01 7.45
N SER A 39 -15.35 -8.23 6.37
CA SER A 39 -16.13 -8.43 5.15
C SER A 39 -15.20 -8.66 3.97
N PHE A 40 -15.31 -9.82 3.35
CA PHE A 40 -14.47 -10.23 2.22
C PHE A 40 -15.15 -9.89 0.90
N GLN A 41 -14.39 -9.42 -0.06
CA GLN A 41 -14.88 -9.11 -1.40
C GLN A 41 -14.17 -9.97 -2.44
N SER A 42 -14.89 -10.35 -3.48
CA SER A 42 -14.25 -10.92 -4.67
C SER A 42 -13.53 -9.81 -5.44
N TYR A 43 -12.34 -10.10 -5.95
CA TYR A 43 -11.53 -9.13 -6.71
C TYR A 43 -12.28 -8.57 -7.92
N ARG A 44 -13.09 -9.42 -8.56
CA ARG A 44 -14.03 -9.06 -9.63
C ARG A 44 -15.29 -9.94 -9.52
N PRO A 45 -16.44 -9.52 -10.07
CA PRO A 45 -17.67 -10.31 -10.03
C PRO A 45 -17.53 -11.74 -10.58
N ASN A 46 -16.68 -11.93 -11.60
CA ASN A 46 -16.41 -13.23 -12.23
C ASN A 46 -15.20 -13.98 -11.66
N LYS A 47 -14.53 -13.44 -10.63
CA LYS A 47 -13.34 -14.04 -10.00
C LYS A 47 -13.59 -14.28 -8.52
N LYS A 48 -14.39 -15.31 -8.24
CA LYS A 48 -14.78 -15.72 -6.88
C LYS A 48 -13.63 -16.34 -6.07
N ASN A 49 -12.61 -16.85 -6.75
CA ASN A 49 -11.43 -17.47 -6.15
C ASN A 49 -10.35 -16.46 -5.73
N ILE A 50 -10.51 -15.17 -6.05
CA ILE A 50 -9.59 -14.12 -5.60
C ILE A 50 -10.32 -13.26 -4.59
N LEU A 51 -9.89 -13.32 -3.33
CA LEU A 51 -10.53 -12.64 -2.21
C LEU A 51 -9.67 -11.45 -1.76
N VAL A 52 -10.32 -10.32 -1.51
CA VAL A 52 -9.69 -9.09 -1.03
C VAL A 52 -10.34 -8.65 0.28
N ILE A 53 -9.51 -8.18 1.20
CA ILE A 53 -9.93 -7.62 2.49
C ILE A 53 -9.13 -6.36 2.80
N GLY A 54 -9.79 -5.38 3.41
CA GLY A 54 -9.17 -4.15 3.88
C GLY A 54 -9.58 -2.89 3.10
N PRO A 55 -9.11 -1.72 3.54
CA PRO A 55 -8.25 -1.51 4.71
C PRO A 55 -9.01 -1.70 6.04
N VAL A 56 -8.40 -2.38 7.02
CA VAL A 56 -8.93 -2.55 8.39
C VAL A 56 -7.90 -2.13 9.45
N PRO A 57 -8.32 -1.76 10.68
CA PRO A 57 -7.40 -1.36 11.74
C PRO A 57 -6.43 -2.49 12.12
N GLY A 58 -5.12 -2.29 11.91
CA GLY A 58 -4.11 -3.33 12.09
C GLY A 58 -3.88 -3.75 13.54
N GLN A 59 -4.12 -2.84 14.50
CA GLN A 59 -4.04 -3.18 15.92
C GLN A 59 -5.15 -4.16 16.35
N LYS A 60 -6.32 -4.08 15.72
CA LYS A 60 -7.46 -4.96 16.01
C LYS A 60 -7.35 -6.28 15.24
N TYR A 61 -6.85 -6.23 14.01
CA TYR A 61 -6.76 -7.38 13.12
C TYR A 61 -5.30 -7.69 12.78
N SER A 62 -4.60 -8.28 13.74
CA SER A 62 -3.25 -8.84 13.53
C SER A 62 -3.28 -10.17 12.78
N GLU A 63 -4.41 -10.88 12.86
CA GLU A 63 -4.70 -12.11 12.14
C GLU A 63 -6.01 -11.94 11.35
N ILE A 64 -6.07 -12.53 10.17
CA ILE A 64 -7.28 -12.56 9.33
C ILE A 64 -7.54 -14.02 8.94
N VAL A 65 -8.70 -14.54 9.38
CA VAL A 65 -9.15 -15.89 9.07
C VAL A 65 -10.08 -15.85 7.85
N PHE A 66 -9.68 -16.49 6.75
CA PHE A 66 -10.50 -16.59 5.54
C PHE A 66 -11.36 -17.88 5.57
N PRO A 67 -12.70 -17.79 5.57
CA PRO A 67 -13.55 -18.96 5.47
C PRO A 67 -13.65 -19.40 4.00
N ILE A 68 -12.97 -20.49 3.64
CA ILE A 68 -12.89 -20.96 2.25
C ILE A 68 -13.70 -22.24 2.09
N LEU A 69 -14.53 -22.28 1.05
CA LEU A 69 -15.22 -23.48 0.61
C LEU A 69 -14.43 -24.15 -0.52
N SER A 70 -14.06 -25.40 -0.32
CA SER A 70 -13.44 -26.21 -1.37
C SER A 70 -14.48 -26.65 -2.41
N PRO A 71 -14.10 -26.76 -3.69
CA PRO A 71 -14.96 -27.34 -4.71
C PRO A 71 -15.15 -28.85 -4.52
N ASP A 72 -16.17 -29.39 -5.21
CA ASP A 72 -16.43 -30.83 -5.28
C ASP A 72 -16.11 -31.35 -6.71
N PRO A 73 -15.03 -32.13 -6.90
CA PRO A 73 -14.65 -32.73 -8.18
C PRO A 73 -15.71 -33.67 -8.78
N SER A 74 -16.62 -34.22 -7.97
CA SER A 74 -17.68 -35.11 -8.47
C SER A 74 -18.75 -34.34 -9.27
N THR A 75 -18.93 -33.05 -8.98
CA THR A 75 -19.91 -32.18 -9.64
C THR A 75 -19.28 -31.23 -10.66
N LYS A 76 -17.98 -30.91 -10.51
CA LYS A 76 -17.24 -29.98 -11.37
C LYS A 76 -16.10 -30.72 -12.09
N LYS A 77 -16.28 -31.01 -13.37
CA LYS A 77 -15.35 -31.83 -14.19
C LYS A 77 -13.96 -31.22 -14.37
N ASP A 78 -13.84 -29.89 -14.35
CA ASP A 78 -12.58 -29.18 -14.55
C ASP A 78 -11.71 -29.11 -13.27
N ILE A 79 -12.15 -29.78 -12.20
CA ILE A 79 -11.51 -29.78 -10.89
C ILE A 79 -11.11 -31.20 -10.55
N HIS A 80 -9.90 -31.37 -10.01
CA HIS A 80 -9.31 -32.68 -9.75
C HIS A 80 -8.75 -32.77 -8.34
N PHE A 81 -8.62 -33.98 -7.81
CA PHE A 81 -7.95 -34.21 -6.55
C PHE A 81 -6.43 -34.13 -6.75
N LEU A 82 -5.85 -32.97 -6.50
CA LEU A 82 -4.43 -32.68 -6.66
C LEU A 82 -3.95 -31.71 -5.58
N LYS A 83 -2.63 -31.53 -5.51
CA LYS A 83 -2.01 -30.48 -4.71
C LYS A 83 -2.11 -29.16 -5.46
N TYR A 84 -2.74 -28.16 -4.84
CA TYR A 84 -2.88 -26.83 -5.41
C TYR A 84 -2.07 -25.79 -4.63
N PRO A 85 -1.49 -24.78 -5.31
CA PRO A 85 -0.88 -23.64 -4.65
C PRO A 85 -1.95 -22.64 -4.17
N ILE A 86 -1.65 -21.94 -3.08
CA ILE A 86 -2.41 -20.78 -2.60
C ILE A 86 -1.41 -19.63 -2.46
N TYR A 87 -1.74 -18.46 -2.98
CA TYR A 87 -0.89 -17.28 -2.90
C TYR A 87 -1.57 -16.21 -2.05
N VAL A 88 -0.78 -15.56 -1.21
CA VAL A 88 -1.26 -14.47 -0.34
C VAL A 88 -0.35 -13.25 -0.49
N GLY A 89 -0.97 -12.08 -0.62
CA GLY A 89 -0.31 -10.79 -0.55
C GLY A 89 -0.89 -9.99 0.60
N GLY A 90 -0.05 -9.52 1.51
CA GLY A 90 -0.45 -8.67 2.64
C GLY A 90 0.19 -7.29 2.54
N ASN A 91 -0.56 -6.25 2.89
CA ASN A 91 -0.03 -4.90 3.03
C ASN A 91 -0.33 -4.33 4.42
N ARG A 92 0.62 -3.57 4.96
CA ARG A 92 0.45 -2.78 6.17
C ARG A 92 0.97 -1.37 5.94
N GLY A 93 0.16 -0.37 6.27
CA GLY A 93 0.50 1.04 6.09
C GLY A 93 0.15 1.57 4.70
N ARG A 94 0.62 2.80 4.43
CA ARG A 94 0.26 3.57 3.23
C ARG A 94 1.26 3.31 2.09
N GLY A 95 0.75 3.24 0.86
CA GLY A 95 1.58 3.14 -0.34
C GLY A 95 2.39 4.42 -0.64
N GLN A 96 3.42 4.26 -1.45
CA GLN A 96 4.37 5.32 -1.84
C GLN A 96 3.89 6.12 -3.06
N ILE A 97 3.06 5.50 -3.91
CA ILE A 97 2.66 6.03 -5.23
C ILE A 97 1.15 5.88 -5.38
N TYR A 98 0.49 6.88 -5.95
CA TYR A 98 -0.92 6.87 -6.28
C TYR A 98 -1.18 6.25 -7.66
N PRO A 99 -2.42 5.83 -7.98
CA PRO A 99 -2.74 5.22 -9.27
C PRO A 99 -2.43 6.10 -10.50
N ASP A 100 -2.39 7.43 -10.33
CA ASP A 100 -2.01 8.38 -11.38
C ASP A 100 -0.49 8.53 -11.56
N GLY A 101 0.31 7.77 -10.80
CA GLY A 101 1.77 7.82 -10.80
C GLY A 101 2.37 8.89 -9.89
N SER A 102 1.57 9.74 -9.27
CA SER A 102 2.06 10.77 -8.36
C SER A 102 2.55 10.18 -7.03
N LYS A 103 3.57 10.82 -6.44
CA LYS A 103 4.15 10.40 -5.15
C LYS A 103 3.21 10.77 -3.99
N SER A 104 3.05 9.84 -3.04
CA SER A 104 2.42 10.14 -1.75
C SER A 104 3.41 10.82 -0.80
N ASN A 105 2.92 11.41 0.28
CA ASN A 105 3.79 11.93 1.35
C ASN A 105 4.39 10.83 2.25
N ASN A 106 4.32 9.55 1.86
CA ASN A 106 4.97 8.42 2.52
C ASN A 106 6.04 7.79 1.61
N THR A 107 6.88 8.65 1.02
CA THR A 107 8.00 8.25 0.16
C THR A 107 9.13 9.26 0.26
N VAL A 108 10.26 8.93 -0.37
CA VAL A 108 11.43 9.81 -0.46
C VAL A 108 11.24 10.81 -1.60
N TYR A 109 11.51 12.07 -1.28
CA TYR A 109 11.58 13.17 -2.25
C TYR A 109 13.05 13.43 -2.55
N ASN A 110 13.43 13.20 -3.81
CA ASN A 110 14.79 13.44 -4.31
C ASN A 110 14.82 14.81 -4.99
N ALA A 111 16.01 15.42 -5.01
CA ALA A 111 16.25 16.68 -5.72
C ALA A 111 15.96 16.53 -7.22
N THR A 112 15.31 17.53 -7.82
CA THR A 112 15.05 17.55 -9.27
C THR A 112 16.24 18.06 -10.09
N SER A 113 17.19 18.76 -9.46
CA SER A 113 18.43 19.20 -10.07
C SER A 113 19.61 19.08 -9.10
N ALA A 114 20.83 19.01 -9.66
CA ALA A 114 22.03 19.21 -8.86
C ALA A 114 22.25 20.72 -8.61
N GLY A 115 22.97 21.06 -7.54
CA GLY A 115 23.28 22.45 -7.24
C GLY A 115 23.54 22.71 -5.75
N ILE A 116 23.44 23.97 -5.36
CA ILE A 116 23.54 24.42 -3.96
C ILE A 116 22.14 24.83 -3.50
N VAL A 117 21.71 24.34 -2.33
CA VAL A 117 20.45 24.74 -1.72
C VAL A 117 20.56 26.21 -1.29
N SER A 118 19.85 27.11 -1.97
CA SER A 118 19.92 28.55 -1.69
C SER A 118 18.92 28.97 -0.62
N LYS A 119 17.76 28.31 -0.54
CA LYS A 119 16.68 28.68 0.37
C LYS A 119 15.78 27.51 0.70
N ILE A 120 15.40 27.40 1.98
CA ILE A 120 14.40 26.44 2.47
C ILE A 120 13.28 27.21 3.17
N VAL A 121 12.07 27.14 2.60
CA VAL A 121 10.87 27.75 3.20
C VAL A 121 9.97 26.67 3.78
N ARG A 122 9.74 26.70 5.09
CA ARG A 122 8.76 25.84 5.75
C ARG A 122 7.36 26.41 5.57
N LYS A 123 6.42 25.62 5.03
CA LYS A 123 5.03 26.06 4.81
C LYS A 123 4.20 25.97 6.10
N GLU A 124 3.21 26.84 6.26
CA GLU A 124 2.36 26.93 7.47
C GLU A 124 1.68 25.61 7.85
N LYS A 125 1.19 24.86 6.84
CA LYS A 125 0.53 23.55 7.06
C LYS A 125 1.52 22.39 7.27
N GLY A 126 2.83 22.68 7.22
CA GLY A 126 3.94 21.74 7.17
C GLY A 126 4.44 21.52 5.74
N GLY A 127 5.55 20.79 5.60
CA GLY A 127 6.25 20.63 4.32
C GLY A 127 7.22 21.77 4.04
N TYR A 128 7.88 21.68 2.88
CA TYR A 128 9.02 22.53 2.51
C TYR A 128 8.91 22.96 1.04
N GLU A 129 9.44 24.14 0.77
CA GLU A 129 9.79 24.60 -0.56
C GLU A 129 11.30 24.85 -0.58
N ILE A 130 12.00 24.12 -1.44
CA ILE A 130 13.46 24.13 -1.50
C ILE A 130 13.86 24.73 -2.82
N THR A 131 14.60 25.83 -2.77
CA THR A 131 15.19 26.44 -3.95
C THR A 131 16.63 25.97 -4.08
N THR A 132 16.97 25.39 -5.23
CA THR A 132 18.32 24.95 -5.57
C THR A 132 18.82 25.79 -6.72
N VAL A 133 20.07 26.25 -6.64
CA VAL A 133 20.75 26.99 -7.71
C VAL A 133 21.80 26.10 -8.33
N ASP A 134 21.71 25.87 -9.64
CA ASP A 134 22.72 25.15 -10.39
C ASP A 134 24.02 25.95 -10.38
N ALA A 135 25.11 25.33 -9.91
CA ALA A 135 26.41 25.99 -9.81
C ALA A 135 27.07 26.25 -11.18
N SER A 136 26.61 25.57 -12.23
CA SER A 136 27.20 25.66 -13.57
C SER A 136 26.64 26.79 -14.44
N ASP A 137 25.35 27.10 -14.30
CA ASP A 137 24.68 28.11 -15.14
C ASP A 137 23.74 29.06 -14.38
N GLY A 138 23.63 28.92 -13.06
CA GLY A 138 22.83 29.78 -12.20
C GLY A 138 21.31 29.56 -12.32
N ARG A 139 20.85 28.54 -13.05
CA ARG A 139 19.42 28.22 -13.12
C ARG A 139 18.88 27.81 -11.75
N GLN A 140 17.68 28.28 -11.44
CA GLN A 140 16.99 27.93 -10.19
C GLN A 140 15.96 26.84 -10.44
N SER A 141 15.89 25.87 -9.55
CA SER A 141 14.83 24.87 -9.47
C SER A 141 14.15 24.96 -8.11
N VAL A 142 12.86 24.62 -8.07
CA VAL A 142 12.05 24.66 -6.85
C VAL A 142 11.42 23.29 -6.64
N ASP A 143 11.81 22.64 -5.55
CA ASP A 143 11.25 21.37 -5.10
C ASP A 143 10.23 21.58 -4.00
N ILE A 144 9.04 21.01 -4.17
CA ILE A 144 7.94 21.09 -3.20
C ILE A 144 7.81 19.74 -2.49
N ILE A 145 8.06 19.75 -1.18
CA ILE A 145 7.91 18.57 -0.32
C ILE A 145 6.64 18.74 0.53
N PRO A 146 5.66 17.82 0.44
CA PRO A 146 4.45 17.90 1.26
C PRO A 146 4.76 17.66 2.74
N PRO A 147 3.82 17.94 3.66
CA PRO A 147 4.01 17.60 5.06
C PRO A 147 4.11 16.08 5.27
N GLY A 148 5.07 15.64 6.09
CA GLY A 148 5.25 14.24 6.46
C GLY A 148 6.72 13.82 6.48
N PRO A 149 7.41 13.88 5.33
CA PRO A 149 8.86 13.65 5.25
C PRO A 149 9.65 14.64 6.12
N GLU A 150 10.73 14.13 6.70
CA GLU A 150 11.73 14.91 7.41
C GLU A 150 12.79 15.41 6.43
N LEU A 151 13.21 16.66 6.60
CA LEU A 151 14.22 17.26 5.74
C LEU A 151 15.62 16.90 6.25
N LEU A 152 16.47 16.40 5.36
CA LEU A 152 17.85 15.97 5.68
C LEU A 152 18.93 16.94 5.19
N VAL A 153 18.55 17.99 4.45
CA VAL A 153 19.49 18.97 3.86
C VAL A 153 19.34 20.33 4.52
N SER A 154 20.42 21.12 4.48
CA SER A 154 20.46 22.49 5.00
C SER A 154 20.74 23.52 3.91
N GLU A 155 20.44 24.79 4.18
CA GLU A 155 20.83 25.89 3.29
C GLU A 155 22.36 25.95 3.16
N GLY A 156 22.85 26.21 1.94
CA GLY A 156 24.28 26.19 1.59
C GLY A 156 24.84 24.81 1.25
N GLU A 157 24.07 23.73 1.43
CA GLU A 157 24.52 22.38 1.12
C GLU A 157 24.50 22.09 -0.39
N SER A 158 25.52 21.38 -0.89
CA SER A 158 25.57 20.92 -2.27
C SER A 158 24.87 19.57 -2.42
N ILE A 159 23.88 19.51 -3.32
CA ILE A 159 23.11 18.31 -3.60
C ILE A 159 23.36 17.82 -5.04
N LYS A 160 23.35 16.50 -5.22
CA LYS A 160 23.53 15.85 -6.52
C LYS A 160 22.18 15.38 -7.04
N LEU A 161 22.06 15.31 -8.37
CA LEU A 161 20.94 14.64 -9.00
C LEU A 161 21.04 13.13 -8.73
N THR A 162 20.09 12.59 -7.98
CA THR A 162 19.95 11.14 -7.83
C THR A 162 19.13 10.61 -8.99
N ILE A 163 19.80 10.05 -10.00
CA ILE A 163 19.13 9.28 -11.06
C ILE A 163 18.81 7.91 -10.47
N ASN A 164 17.53 7.64 -10.22
CA ASN A 164 17.09 6.29 -9.89
C ASN A 164 17.33 5.41 -11.13
N LYS A 165 18.33 4.52 -11.05
CA LYS A 165 18.47 3.40 -12.00
C LYS A 165 17.45 2.31 -11.68
#